data_AF-A0A953GRD6-F1
#
_entry.id   AF-A0A953GRD6-F1
#
_cell.length_a   1.000
_cell.length_b   1.000
_cell.length_c   1.000
_cell.angle_alpha   90.00
_cell.angle_beta   90.00
_cell.angle_gamma   90.00
#
_symmetry.space_group_name_H-M   'P 1'
#
loop_
_entity.id
_entity.type
_entity.pdbx_description
1 polymer ?
#
loop_
_entity_poly.entity_id
_entity_poly.type
_entity_poly.pdbx_seq_one_letter_code
_entity_poly.pdbx_strand_id
1 'polypeptide(L)'
;MSIVYTTLEKINIAKVSQYYCLSAIRKAGLFADGIDIDLPRKIYLVRKNVEFMYDISPSNSTLFATSTFLLGLCAPYNMLAANTINAGNSGTISPINPSGVQQYPIYITQANFETATLYPNTNIFGTNIIIYYNQIQRYLIPNVDFEVLSTGVNITMEGFDASQYDCNLVIEKFYN
;
A
#
# COMPACT_ATOMS: atom_id res chain seq x y z
N MET A 1 6.81 12.56 -21.14
CA MET A 1 8.04 11.77 -20.89
C MET A 1 7.74 10.33 -21.29
N SER A 2 8.35 9.82 -22.36
CA SER A 2 8.14 8.42 -22.78
C SER A 2 8.85 7.52 -21.77
N ILE A 3 8.11 6.65 -21.08
CA ILE A 3 8.69 5.65 -20.19
C ILE A 3 9.47 4.66 -21.06
N VAL A 4 10.78 4.56 -20.84
CA VAL A 4 11.64 3.58 -21.54
C VAL A 4 11.69 2.33 -20.68
N TYR A 5 10.95 1.30 -21.08
CA TYR A 5 10.99 0.00 -20.42
C TYR A 5 12.27 -0.77 -20.76
N THR A 6 12.80 -1.49 -19.78
CA THR A 6 13.85 -2.49 -19.97
C THR A 6 13.33 -3.69 -20.75
N THR A 7 14.22 -4.50 -21.34
CA THR A 7 13.84 -5.72 -22.06
C THR A 7 13.04 -6.68 -21.18
N LEU A 8 13.44 -6.84 -19.91
CA LEU A 8 12.75 -7.73 -18.96
C LEU A 8 11.34 -7.24 -18.63
N GLU A 9 11.16 -5.93 -18.43
CA GLU A 9 9.84 -5.33 -18.21
C GLU A 9 8.94 -5.51 -19.43
N LYS A 10 9.46 -5.33 -20.64
CA LYS A 10 8.71 -5.55 -21.89
C LYS A 10 8.24 -7.01 -22.01
N ILE A 11 9.06 -7.98 -21.62
CA ILE A 11 8.69 -9.41 -21.57
C ILE A 11 7.54 -9.63 -20.57
N ASN A 12 7.63 -9.07 -19.37
CA ASN A 12 6.59 -9.21 -18.35
C ASN A 12 5.27 -8.56 -18.80
N ILE A 13 5.32 -7.36 -19.40
CA ILE A 13 4.17 -6.69 -20.00
C ILE A 13 3.53 -7.56 -21.07
N ALA A 14 4.32 -8.22 -21.91
CA ALA A 14 3.81 -9.13 -22.94
C ALA A 14 3.11 -10.37 -22.36
N LYS A 15 3.56 -10.93 -21.23
CA LYS A 15 2.88 -12.04 -20.54
C LYS A 15 1.47 -11.66 -20.10
N VAL A 16 1.34 -10.49 -19.48
CA VAL A 16 0.05 -10.00 -18.97
C VAL A 16 -0.86 -9.55 -20.12
N SER A 17 -0.29 -8.88 -21.13
CA SER A 17 -1.03 -8.44 -22.34
C SER A 17 -1.64 -9.61 -23.12
N GLN A 18 -0.95 -10.76 -23.18
CA GLN A 18 -1.48 -11.98 -23.79
C GLN A 18 -2.78 -12.44 -23.11
N TYR A 19 -2.82 -12.39 -21.77
CA TYR A 19 -4.01 -12.78 -21.00
C TYR A 19 -5.17 -11.82 -21.23
N TYR A 20 -4.91 -10.50 -21.20
CA TYR A 20 -5.94 -9.49 -21.46
C TYR A 20 -6.53 -9.60 -22.86
N CYS A 21 -5.69 -9.85 -23.87
CA CYS A 21 -6.15 -10.05 -25.24
C CYS A 21 -7.08 -11.27 -25.35
N LEU A 22 -6.70 -12.40 -24.74
CA LEU A 22 -7.55 -13.60 -24.71
C LEU A 22 -8.88 -13.36 -23.98
N SER A 23 -8.85 -12.62 -22.87
CA SER A 23 -10.05 -12.24 -22.11
C SER A 23 -10.97 -11.33 -22.92
N ALA A 24 -10.42 -10.34 -23.61
CA ALA A 24 -11.16 -9.44 -24.48
C ALA A 24 -11.82 -10.20 -25.64
N ILE A 25 -11.07 -11.07 -26.34
CA ILE A 25 -11.59 -11.93 -27.43
C ILE A 25 -12.76 -12.79 -26.94
N ARG A 26 -12.64 -13.40 -25.75
CA ARG A 26 -13.71 -14.23 -25.17
C ARG A 26 -14.96 -13.44 -24.80
N LYS A 27 -14.80 -12.20 -24.33
CA LYS A 27 -15.92 -11.33 -23.94
C LYS A 27 -16.61 -10.67 -25.13
N ALA A 28 -15.88 -10.44 -26.21
CA ALA A 28 -16.34 -9.74 -27.40
C ALA A 28 -17.38 -10.51 -28.23
N GLY A 29 -17.48 -11.84 -28.08
CA GLY A 29 -18.48 -12.63 -28.80
C GLY A 29 -18.15 -12.79 -30.29
N LEU A 30 -19.09 -12.45 -31.18
CA LEU A 30 -18.94 -12.68 -32.62
C LEU A 30 -17.84 -11.78 -33.23
N PHE A 31 -16.91 -12.37 -33.98
CA PHE A 31 -15.74 -11.70 -34.59
C PHE A 31 -14.79 -10.97 -33.62
N ALA A 32 -14.81 -11.33 -32.34
CA ALA A 32 -13.89 -10.77 -31.35
C ALA A 32 -13.87 -9.22 -31.31
N ASP A 33 -14.99 -8.57 -31.67
CA ASP A 33 -15.12 -7.10 -31.72
C ASP A 33 -14.03 -6.42 -32.58
N GLY A 34 -13.62 -7.10 -33.67
CA GLY A 34 -12.57 -6.59 -34.58
C GLY A 34 -11.14 -6.80 -34.08
N ILE A 35 -10.94 -7.48 -32.96
CA ILE A 35 -9.62 -7.90 -32.47
C ILE A 35 -9.14 -9.10 -33.28
N ASP A 36 -7.87 -9.07 -33.71
CA ASP A 36 -7.23 -10.22 -34.35
C ASP A 36 -7.20 -11.43 -33.39
N ILE A 37 -7.92 -12.49 -33.76
CA ILE A 37 -8.08 -13.72 -32.95
C ILE A 37 -6.72 -14.40 -32.70
N ASP A 38 -5.78 -14.26 -33.63
CA ASP A 38 -4.44 -14.84 -33.52
C ASP A 38 -3.42 -13.90 -32.83
N LEU A 39 -3.83 -12.70 -32.42
CA LEU A 39 -2.97 -11.75 -31.71
C LEU A 39 -2.32 -12.36 -30.45
N PRO A 40 -3.03 -13.11 -29.58
CA PRO A 40 -2.40 -13.76 -28.43
C PRO A 40 -1.30 -14.74 -28.84
N ARG A 41 -1.47 -15.44 -29.95
CA ARG A 41 -0.50 -16.41 -30.48
C ARG A 41 0.73 -15.72 -31.05
N LYS A 42 0.54 -14.61 -31.78
CA LYS A 42 1.64 -13.77 -32.29
C LYS A 42 2.47 -13.19 -31.15
N ILE A 43 1.82 -12.66 -30.11
CA ILE A 43 2.48 -12.15 -28.90
C ILE A 43 3.28 -13.27 -28.22
N TYR A 44 2.70 -14.47 -28.07
CA TYR A 44 3.38 -15.61 -27.46
C TYR A 44 4.67 -16.01 -28.20
N LEU A 45 4.60 -16.14 -29.52
CA LEU A 45 5.75 -16.54 -30.35
C LEU A 45 6.90 -15.53 -30.27
N VAL A 46 6.59 -14.24 -30.43
CA VAL A 46 7.60 -13.18 -30.36
C VAL A 46 8.17 -13.09 -28.94
N ARG A 47 7.33 -13.17 -27.90
CA ARG A 47 7.80 -13.18 -26.51
C ARG A 47 8.75 -14.34 -26.25
N LYS A 48 8.42 -15.56 -26.69
CA LYS A 48 9.27 -16.74 -26.46
C LYS A 48 10.64 -16.64 -27.14
N ASN A 49 10.69 -16.07 -28.34
CA ASN A 49 11.95 -15.81 -29.02
C ASN A 49 12.80 -14.75 -28.30
N VAL A 50 12.15 -13.68 -27.79
CA VAL A 50 12.82 -12.64 -27.00
C VAL A 50 13.28 -13.18 -25.64
N GLU A 51 12.49 -14.00 -24.96
CA GLU A 51 12.87 -14.71 -23.71
C GLU A 51 14.09 -15.60 -23.94
N PHE A 52 14.06 -16.45 -24.98
CA PHE A 52 15.18 -17.33 -25.32
C PHE A 52 16.48 -16.56 -25.58
N MET A 53 16.41 -15.47 -26.36
CA MET A 53 17.58 -14.65 -26.64
C MET A 53 18.07 -13.89 -25.39
N TYR A 54 17.15 -13.42 -24.54
CA TYR A 54 17.49 -12.77 -23.27
C TYR A 54 18.20 -13.72 -22.31
N ASP A 55 17.76 -14.98 -22.24
CA ASP A 55 18.35 -16.00 -21.37
C ASP A 55 19.78 -16.40 -21.82
N ILE A 56 20.07 -16.36 -23.13
CA ILE A 56 21.39 -16.70 -23.69
C ILE A 56 22.35 -15.50 -23.67
N SER A 57 21.87 -14.32 -24.07
CA SER A 57 22.70 -13.13 -24.19
C SER A 57 21.89 -11.86 -23.89
N PRO A 58 21.81 -11.46 -22.62
CA PRO A 58 21.01 -10.30 -22.21
C PRO A 58 21.57 -8.96 -22.71
N SER A 59 22.84 -8.92 -23.13
CA SER A 59 23.53 -7.73 -23.63
C SER A 59 23.44 -7.54 -25.15
N ASN A 60 22.68 -8.39 -25.87
CA ASN A 60 22.57 -8.29 -27.32
C ASN A 60 21.83 -7.00 -27.75
N SER A 61 22.47 -6.18 -28.59
CA SER A 61 21.92 -4.90 -29.05
C SER A 61 20.63 -5.02 -29.89
N THR A 62 20.43 -6.15 -30.59
CA THR A 62 19.23 -6.41 -31.39
C THR A 62 18.00 -6.75 -30.53
N LEU A 63 18.23 -7.12 -29.26
CA LEU A 63 17.18 -7.50 -28.33
C LEU A 63 16.31 -6.32 -27.90
N PHE A 64 16.90 -5.13 -27.85
CA PHE A 64 16.14 -3.92 -27.56
C PHE A 64 15.15 -3.57 -28.69
N ALA A 65 15.55 -3.75 -29.95
CA ALA A 65 14.68 -3.50 -31.10
C ALA A 65 13.54 -4.53 -31.17
N THR A 66 13.84 -5.82 -31.02
CA THR A 66 12.83 -6.90 -31.04
C THR A 66 11.86 -6.85 -29.86
N SER A 67 12.35 -6.51 -28.66
CA SER A 67 11.45 -6.27 -27.51
C SER A 67 10.59 -5.03 -27.68
N THR A 68 11.05 -4.00 -28.40
CA THR A 68 10.23 -2.82 -28.73
C THR A 68 9.14 -3.17 -29.75
N PHE A 69 9.42 -4.03 -30.73
CA PHE A 69 8.39 -4.59 -31.61
C PHE A 69 7.35 -5.41 -30.82
N LEU A 70 7.79 -6.23 -29.87
CA LEU A 70 6.89 -6.97 -28.97
C LEU A 70 5.97 -6.03 -28.19
N LEU A 71 6.49 -4.90 -27.69
CA LEU A 71 5.68 -3.88 -27.01
C LEU A 71 4.67 -3.23 -27.96
N GLY A 72 5.03 -3.02 -29.23
CA GLY A 72 4.13 -2.54 -30.27
C GLY A 72 2.96 -3.49 -30.54
N LEU A 73 3.20 -4.80 -30.56
CA LEU A 73 2.13 -5.81 -30.64
C LEU A 73 1.20 -5.78 -29.42
N CYS A 74 1.70 -5.34 -28.27
CA CYS A 74 0.92 -5.19 -27.05
C CYS A 74 0.21 -3.83 -26.94
N ALA A 75 0.34 -2.92 -27.93
CA ALA A 75 -0.18 -1.55 -27.86
C ALA A 75 -1.61 -1.37 -27.31
N PRO A 76 -2.63 -2.19 -27.67
CA PRO A 76 -3.97 -2.02 -27.11
C PRO A 76 -4.09 -2.37 -25.61
N TYR A 77 -3.16 -3.15 -25.07
CA TYR A 77 -3.21 -3.66 -23.68
C TYR A 77 -1.97 -3.30 -22.85
N ASN A 78 -1.01 -2.54 -23.42
CA ASN A 78 0.28 -2.25 -22.80
C ASN A 78 0.12 -1.41 -21.53
N MET A 79 -0.78 -0.43 -21.51
CA MET A 79 -1.04 0.43 -20.35
C MET A 79 -1.73 -0.34 -19.23
N LEU A 80 -2.70 -1.20 -19.58
CA LEU A 80 -3.38 -2.07 -18.61
C LEU A 80 -2.37 -3.05 -18.00
N ALA A 81 -1.58 -3.71 -18.83
CA ALA A 81 -0.55 -4.65 -18.37
C ALA A 81 0.57 -3.97 -17.57
N ALA A 82 1.03 -2.78 -17.99
CA ALA A 82 2.03 -2.00 -17.25
C ALA A 82 1.49 -1.55 -15.89
N ASN A 83 0.21 -1.18 -15.79
CA ASN A 83 -0.43 -0.88 -14.53
C ASN A 83 -0.51 -2.13 -13.64
N THR A 84 -0.86 -3.31 -14.17
CA THR A 84 -0.90 -4.56 -13.38
C THR A 84 0.47 -5.01 -12.86
N ILE A 85 1.55 -4.70 -13.58
CA ILE A 85 2.90 -5.12 -13.20
C ILE A 85 3.56 -4.12 -12.25
N ASN A 86 3.38 -2.81 -12.48
CA ASN A 86 3.99 -1.76 -11.66
C ASN A 86 3.13 -1.39 -10.44
N ALA A 87 1.81 -1.48 -10.57
CA ALA A 87 0.94 -1.49 -9.41
C ALA A 87 0.79 -2.96 -9.00
N GLY A 88 1.51 -3.39 -7.96
CA GLY A 88 1.25 -4.63 -7.22
C GLY A 88 -0.14 -4.69 -6.56
N ASN A 89 -1.14 -4.00 -7.15
CA ASN A 89 -2.48 -3.81 -6.67
C ASN A 89 -3.45 -4.40 -7.71
N SER A 90 -3.45 -5.72 -7.82
CA SER A 90 -4.63 -6.43 -8.31
C SER A 90 -5.73 -6.26 -7.26
N GLY A 91 -6.51 -5.19 -7.38
CA GLY A 91 -7.50 -4.75 -6.40
C GLY A 91 -7.00 -3.58 -5.57
N THR A 92 -6.96 -2.38 -6.15
CA THR A 92 -6.96 -1.17 -5.34
C THR A 92 -8.32 -1.10 -4.64
N ILE A 93 -8.40 -1.60 -3.40
CA ILE A 93 -9.10 -0.79 -2.40
C ILE A 93 -8.32 0.52 -2.45
N SER A 94 -8.98 1.61 -2.84
CA SER A 94 -8.41 2.94 -2.71
C SER A 94 -7.69 2.96 -1.38
N PRO A 95 -6.39 3.29 -1.31
CA PRO A 95 -5.78 3.48 -0.01
C PRO A 95 -6.66 4.53 0.65
N ILE A 96 -7.41 4.12 1.67
CA ILE A 96 -7.70 5.06 2.72
C ILE A 96 -6.31 5.52 3.10
N ASN A 97 -5.98 6.76 2.77
CA ASN A 97 -4.96 7.46 3.48
C ASN A 97 -5.70 7.84 4.76
N PRO A 98 -5.64 7.05 5.86
CA PRO A 98 -6.23 7.51 7.11
C PRO A 98 -5.47 8.78 7.45
N SER A 99 -6.07 9.90 7.11
CA SER A 99 -5.67 11.18 7.64
C SER A 99 -6.06 11.10 9.10
N GLY A 100 -5.14 10.60 9.94
CA GLY A 100 -5.16 10.72 11.39
C GLY A 100 -6.43 10.32 12.14
N VAL A 101 -7.28 9.42 11.63
CA VAL A 101 -8.45 8.98 12.42
C VAL A 101 -7.96 8.03 13.50
N GLN A 102 -7.73 8.59 14.70
CA GLN A 102 -7.40 7.82 15.89
C GLN A 102 -8.50 6.81 16.18
N GLN A 103 -8.13 5.52 16.19
CA GLN A 103 -9.02 4.45 16.63
C GLN A 103 -8.98 4.33 18.15
N TYR A 104 -10.13 4.08 18.77
CA TYR A 104 -10.30 3.86 20.21
C TYR A 104 -10.95 2.47 20.43
N PRO A 105 -10.67 1.75 21.52
CA PRO A 105 -9.77 2.11 22.63
C PRO A 105 -8.29 1.99 22.27
N ILE A 106 -7.45 2.80 22.92
CA ILE A 106 -5.99 2.78 22.78
C ILE A 106 -5.41 2.14 24.04
N TYR A 107 -4.72 1.02 23.88
CA TYR A 107 -3.98 0.38 24.96
C TYR A 107 -2.56 0.95 24.98
N ILE A 108 -2.17 1.56 26.09
CA ILE A 108 -0.83 2.11 26.28
C ILE A 108 -0.12 1.44 27.44
N THR A 109 1.14 1.11 27.21
CA THR A 109 2.08 0.60 28.22
C THR A 109 3.24 1.57 28.39
N GLN A 110 4.10 1.36 29.37
CA GLN A 110 5.28 2.21 29.61
C GLN A 110 6.15 2.42 28.35
N ALA A 111 6.24 1.42 27.47
CA ALA A 111 7.04 1.47 26.24
C ALA A 111 6.49 2.47 25.20
N ASN A 112 5.25 2.94 25.36
CA ASN A 112 4.63 3.89 24.45
C ASN A 112 4.89 5.35 24.83
N PHE A 113 5.46 5.60 25.99
CA PHE A 113 5.80 6.94 26.46
C PHE A 113 7.16 7.39 25.91
N GLU A 114 7.23 8.66 25.51
CA GLU A 114 8.50 9.28 25.07
C GLU A 114 9.30 9.83 26.26
N THR A 115 8.60 10.29 27.31
CA THR A 115 9.18 10.76 28.56
C THR A 115 8.47 10.09 29.74
N ALA A 116 8.89 10.39 30.98
CA ALA A 116 8.23 9.87 32.18
C ALA A 116 6.70 10.07 32.23
N THR A 117 6.17 11.08 31.53
CA THR A 117 4.76 11.47 31.61
C THR A 117 4.08 11.68 30.26
N LEU A 118 4.83 11.80 29.15
CA LEU A 118 4.28 12.13 27.83
C LEU A 118 4.08 10.91 26.94
N TYR A 119 2.83 10.70 26.50
CA TYR A 119 2.46 9.80 25.40
C TYR A 119 2.30 10.61 24.09
N PRO A 120 3.21 10.47 23.11
CA PRO A 120 3.26 11.33 21.92
C PRO A 120 2.25 10.89 20.85
N ASN A 121 0.98 11.28 21.00
CA ASN A 121 -0.06 11.02 20.02
C ASN A 121 -0.86 12.29 19.69
N THR A 122 -0.44 12.98 18.63
CA THR A 122 -1.04 14.24 18.17
C THR A 122 -2.48 14.09 17.68
N ASN A 123 -2.92 12.88 17.28
CA ASN A 123 -4.28 12.65 16.79
C ASN A 123 -5.33 12.66 17.89
N ILE A 124 -4.92 12.65 19.17
CA ILE A 124 -5.82 12.75 20.32
C ILE A 124 -6.26 14.20 20.57
N PHE A 125 -5.46 15.17 20.13
CA PHE A 125 -5.72 16.58 20.37
C PHE A 125 -7.08 17.03 19.80
N GLY A 126 -7.88 17.72 20.61
CA GLY A 126 -9.23 18.17 20.24
C GLY A 126 -10.33 17.11 20.40
N THR A 127 -10.01 15.92 20.90
CA THR A 127 -10.98 14.84 21.17
C THR A 127 -11.26 14.73 22.67
N ASN A 128 -12.53 14.52 23.03
CA ASN A 128 -12.89 14.20 24.42
C ASN A 128 -12.52 12.74 24.72
N ILE A 129 -11.65 12.54 25.70
CA ILE A 129 -11.15 11.21 26.09
C ILE A 129 -11.35 10.96 27.58
N ILE A 130 -11.43 9.68 27.93
CA ILE A 130 -11.22 9.19 29.29
C ILE A 130 -10.02 8.25 29.30
N ILE A 131 -9.30 8.23 30.41
CA ILE A 131 -8.14 7.35 30.58
C ILE A 131 -8.38 6.48 31.81
N TYR A 132 -8.40 5.17 31.64
CA TYR A 132 -8.44 4.21 32.73
C TYR A 132 -7.02 3.80 33.10
N TYR A 133 -6.64 3.99 34.37
CA TYR A 133 -5.33 3.55 34.86
C TYR A 133 -5.47 2.30 35.72
N ASN A 134 -4.94 1.18 35.24
CA ASN A 134 -5.15 -0.13 35.86
C ASN A 134 -4.58 -0.22 37.30
N GLN A 135 -3.52 0.53 37.58
CA GLN A 135 -2.79 0.52 38.85
C GLN A 135 -3.59 1.10 40.00
N ILE A 136 -4.45 2.08 39.72
CA ILE A 136 -5.32 2.73 40.71
C ILE A 136 -6.80 2.35 40.52
N GLN A 137 -7.09 1.47 39.55
CA GLN A 137 -8.42 0.95 39.19
C GLN A 137 -9.50 2.04 39.06
N ARG A 138 -9.11 3.22 38.58
CA ARG A 138 -10.02 4.36 38.37
C ARG A 138 -9.70 5.10 37.08
N TYR A 139 -10.67 5.87 36.62
CA TYR A 139 -10.45 6.84 35.56
C TYR A 139 -9.65 8.03 36.09
N LEU A 140 -8.75 8.54 35.26
CA LEU A 140 -8.03 9.78 35.51
C LEU A 140 -8.96 10.97 35.27
N ILE A 141 -8.82 12.00 36.09
CA ILE A 141 -9.62 13.22 36.00
C ILE A 141 -8.97 14.19 34.99
N PRO A 142 -9.69 14.66 33.96
CA PRO A 142 -9.16 15.64 33.01
C PRO A 142 -8.77 16.96 33.70
N ASN A 143 -7.63 17.53 33.31
CA ASN A 143 -7.03 18.76 33.87
C ASN A 143 -6.59 18.67 35.35
N VAL A 144 -6.58 17.47 35.93
CA VAL A 144 -6.03 17.21 37.27
C VAL A 144 -4.98 16.12 37.18
N ASP A 145 -5.38 14.94 36.69
CA ASP A 145 -4.52 13.76 36.57
C ASP A 145 -3.88 13.63 35.18
N PHE A 146 -4.45 14.28 34.16
CA PHE A 146 -3.88 14.33 32.81
C PHE A 146 -4.32 15.58 32.04
N GLU A 147 -3.52 15.97 31.06
CA GLU A 147 -3.81 17.03 30.09
C GLU A 147 -3.60 16.53 28.65
N VAL A 148 -4.38 17.06 27.72
CA VAL A 148 -4.23 16.77 26.29
C VAL A 148 -3.57 17.96 25.60
N LEU A 149 -2.35 17.75 25.12
CA LEU A 149 -1.51 18.73 24.43
C LEU A 149 -1.58 18.50 22.91
N SER A 150 -1.17 19.49 22.13
CA SER A 150 -1.04 19.33 20.67
C SER A 150 -0.01 18.28 20.26
N THR A 151 0.90 17.93 21.18
CA THR A 151 1.94 16.91 21.00
C THR A 151 1.51 15.51 21.47
N GLY A 152 0.43 15.39 22.26
CA GLY A 152 0.04 14.11 22.86
C GLY A 152 -0.75 14.25 24.15
N VAL A 153 -0.68 13.22 24.99
CA VAL A 153 -1.29 13.21 26.33
C VAL A 153 -0.18 13.26 27.36
N ASN A 154 -0.24 14.23 28.28
CA ASN A 154 0.68 14.33 29.40
C ASN A 154 -0.04 13.91 30.69
N ILE A 155 0.50 12.94 31.41
CA ILE A 155 -0.04 12.47 32.69
C ILE A 155 0.57 13.32 33.82
N THR A 156 -0.27 14.11 34.48
CA THR A 156 0.15 15.07 35.53
C THR A 156 -0.11 14.57 36.94
N MET A 157 -0.60 13.34 37.09
CA MET A 157 -0.85 12.70 38.38
C MET A 157 0.43 12.62 39.22
N GLU A 158 0.34 13.02 40.49
CA GLU A 158 1.46 12.93 41.43
C GLU A 158 1.95 11.47 41.59
N GLY A 159 3.25 11.25 41.45
CA GLY A 159 3.87 9.93 41.55
C GLY A 159 3.75 9.06 40.28
N PHE A 160 3.25 9.60 39.15
CA PHE A 160 3.32 8.91 37.87
C PHE A 160 4.70 9.08 37.22
N ASP A 161 5.37 7.96 36.95
CA ASP A 161 6.62 7.92 36.18
C ASP A 161 6.69 6.62 35.35
N ALA A 162 6.40 6.72 34.05
CA ALA A 162 6.45 5.60 33.11
C ALA A 162 7.88 5.15 32.76
N SER A 163 8.92 5.88 33.18
CA SER A 163 10.31 5.47 32.98
C SER A 163 10.84 4.56 34.10
N GLN A 164 10.19 4.61 35.27
CA GLN A 164 10.60 3.85 36.46
C GLN A 164 9.63 2.72 36.82
N TYR A 165 8.35 2.85 36.45
CA TYR A 165 7.31 1.92 36.84
C TYR A 165 6.49 1.43 35.65
N ASP A 166 6.14 0.14 35.68
CA ASP A 166 5.21 -0.45 34.71
C ASP A 166 3.86 0.27 34.79
N CYS A 167 3.44 0.92 33.71
CA CYS A 167 2.11 1.52 33.57
C CYS A 167 1.26 0.76 32.54
N ASN A 168 -0.03 0.57 32.83
CA ASN A 168 -1.02 0.00 31.89
C ASN A 168 -2.24 0.92 31.88
N LEU A 169 -2.42 1.69 30.81
CA LEU A 169 -3.57 2.57 30.66
C LEU A 169 -4.39 2.24 29.41
N VAL A 170 -5.68 2.54 29.47
CA VAL A 170 -6.60 2.43 28.35
C VAL A 170 -7.22 3.78 28.10
N ILE A 171 -7.05 4.33 26.89
CA ILE A 171 -7.67 5.58 26.48
C ILE A 171 -8.91 5.25 25.65
N GLU A 172 -10.06 5.77 26.06
CA GLU A 172 -11.32 5.64 25.34
C GLU A 172 -11.87 7.00 24.93
N LYS A 173 -12.64 7.03 23.85
CA LYS A 173 -13.33 8.24 23.42
C LYS A 173 -14.62 8.41 24.22
N PHE A 174 -14.81 9.60 24.79
CA PHE A 174 -16.04 9.96 25.47
C PHE A 174 -17.03 10.57 24.49
N TYR A 175 -18.20 9.95 24.37
CA TYR A 175 -19.32 10.48 23.59
C TYR A 175 -20.34 11.07 24.56
N ASN A 176 -20.47 12.40 24.56
CA ASN A 176 -21.56 13.11 25.24
C ASN A 176 -22.87 12.93 24.48
#